data_AF-A0A965DF07-F1
#
_entry.id   AF-A0A965DF07-F1
#
_cell.length_a   1.000
_cell.length_b   1.000
_cell.length_c   1.000
_cell.angle_alpha   90.00
_cell.angle_beta   90.00
_cell.angle_gamma   90.00
#
_symmetry.space_group_name_H-M   'P 1'
#
loop_
_entity.id
_entity.type
_entity.pdbx_description
1 polymer ?
#
loop_
_entity_poly.entity_id
_entity_poly.type
_entity_poly.pdbx_seq_one_letter_code
_entity_poly.pdbx_strand_id
1 'polypeptide(L)'
;MIISALLASPIGFVFMSISTGFFYLAGKLFRGTADFKNVRAVVAWANVPSLIALVTWAVLIGRYGSDIFITASPDVSGAFSLGDFCMILQTIAAVWSMVVLIAGIAQVQHFSNLRAVGSFIVVTALWLLVTFVFLYGMMMTQQSKLAFSFINLMIQI
;
A
#
# COMPACT_ATOMS: atom_id res chain seq x y z
N MET A 1 19.40 1.95 5.48
CA MET A 1 18.94 1.00 4.44
C MET A 1 18.83 -0.45 4.92
N ILE A 2 19.80 -0.99 5.68
CA ILE A 2 19.74 -2.39 6.16
C ILE A 2 18.62 -2.61 7.18
N ILE A 3 18.48 -1.73 8.18
CA ILE A 3 17.43 -1.82 9.22
C ILE A 3 16.02 -1.73 8.59
N SER A 4 15.83 -0.82 7.63
CA SER A 4 14.56 -0.68 6.90
C SER A 4 14.23 -1.92 6.07
N ALA A 5 15.22 -2.55 5.43
CA ALA A 5 15.02 -3.79 4.68
C ALA A 5 14.65 -4.97 5.60
N LEU A 6 15.26 -5.06 6.79
CA LEU A 6 14.93 -6.08 7.78
C LEU A 6 13.53 -5.90 8.38
N LEU A 7 13.14 -4.65 8.66
CA LEU A 7 11.81 -4.34 9.21
C LEU A 7 10.69 -4.47 8.17
N ALA A 8 10.99 -4.35 6.87
CA ALA A 8 9.98 -4.45 5.81
C ALA A 8 9.27 -5.82 5.80
N SER A 9 9.98 -6.91 6.08
CA SER A 9 9.41 -8.27 6.08
C SER A 9 8.35 -8.48 7.18
N PRO A 10 8.63 -8.26 8.48
CA PRO A 10 7.62 -8.41 9.53
C PRO A 10 6.48 -7.40 9.39
N ILE A 11 6.78 -6.16 8.97
CA ILE A 11 5.74 -5.16 8.71
C ILE A 11 4.81 -5.63 7.58
N GLY A 12 5.36 -6.12 6.47
CA GLY A 12 4.59 -6.65 5.35
C GLY A 12 3.64 -7.78 5.77
N PHE A 13 4.11 -8.70 6.61
CA PHE A 13 3.28 -9.77 7.16
C PHE A 13 2.11 -9.24 8.02
N VAL A 14 2.35 -8.23 8.84
CA VAL A 14 1.32 -7.59 9.66
C VAL A 14 0.28 -6.89 8.76
N PHE A 15 0.72 -6.09 7.79
CA PHE A 15 -0.18 -5.40 6.86
C PHE A 15 -1.02 -6.36 6.01
N MET A 16 -0.42 -7.47 5.57
CA MET A 16 -1.14 -8.54 4.87
C MET A 16 -2.21 -9.18 5.77
N SER A 17 -1.89 -9.40 7.05
CA SER A 17 -2.81 -9.99 8.02
C SER A 17 -3.97 -9.04 8.35
N ILE A 18 -3.69 -7.74 8.49
CA ILE A 18 -4.72 -6.70 8.66
C ILE A 18 -5.62 -6.63 7.43
N SER A 19 -5.03 -6.62 6.22
CA SER A 19 -5.79 -6.63 4.96
C SER A 19 -6.71 -7.84 4.87
N THR A 20 -6.22 -9.01 5.26
CA THR A 20 -7.04 -10.24 5.35
C THR A 20 -8.21 -10.05 6.31
N GLY A 21 -7.97 -9.44 7.47
CA GLY A 21 -9.01 -9.09 8.44
C GLY A 21 -10.10 -8.20 7.84
N PHE A 22 -9.71 -7.14 7.12
CA PHE A 22 -10.68 -6.26 6.46
C PHE A 22 -11.49 -6.99 5.39
N PHE A 23 -10.86 -7.81 4.55
CA PHE A 23 -11.61 -8.62 3.57
C PHE A 23 -12.52 -9.66 4.22
N TYR A 24 -12.10 -10.25 5.34
CA TYR A 24 -12.94 -11.17 6.10
C TYR A 24 -14.17 -10.46 6.70
N LEU A 25 -13.98 -9.29 7.31
CA LEU A 25 -15.05 -8.47 7.87
C LEU A 25 -15.99 -7.94 6.79
N ALA A 26 -15.46 -7.44 5.68
CA ALA A 26 -16.26 -7.06 4.51
C ALA A 26 -17.05 -8.27 3.99
N GLY A 27 -16.42 -9.44 3.92
CA GLY A 27 -17.10 -10.70 3.61
C GLY A 27 -18.32 -10.92 4.50
N LYS A 28 -18.18 -10.82 5.82
CA LYS A 28 -19.30 -10.96 6.76
C LYS A 28 -20.40 -9.91 6.55
N LEU A 29 -20.05 -8.66 6.25
CA LEU A 29 -21.02 -7.60 5.93
C LEU A 29 -21.85 -7.95 4.69
N PHE A 30 -21.24 -8.53 3.67
CA PHE A 30 -21.92 -8.97 2.44
C PHE A 30 -22.44 -10.42 2.50
N ARG A 31 -22.51 -11.02 3.70
CA ARG A 31 -22.97 -12.39 3.97
C ARG A 31 -22.16 -13.49 3.27
N GLY A 32 -20.85 -13.28 3.15
CA GLY A 32 -19.88 -14.24 2.63
C GLY A 32 -19.61 -15.39 3.59
N THR A 33 -19.30 -16.55 3.01
CA THR A 33 -19.15 -17.82 3.74
C THR A 33 -17.70 -18.26 3.90
N ALA A 34 -16.72 -17.50 3.40
CA ALA A 34 -15.32 -17.91 3.44
C ALA A 34 -14.76 -17.93 4.86
N ASP A 35 -13.93 -18.93 5.15
CA ASP A 35 -13.07 -18.94 6.33
C ASP A 35 -11.87 -18.00 6.15
N PHE A 36 -11.36 -17.48 7.26
CA PHE A 36 -10.22 -16.56 7.27
C PHE A 36 -8.99 -17.12 6.54
N LYS A 37 -8.76 -18.44 6.63
CA LYS A 37 -7.65 -19.12 5.95
C LYS A 37 -7.73 -18.99 4.42
N ASN A 38 -8.94 -19.13 3.85
CA ASN A 38 -9.15 -19.04 2.41
C ASN A 38 -9.00 -17.59 1.93
N VAL A 39 -9.55 -16.63 2.69
CA VAL A 39 -9.36 -15.20 2.42
C VAL A 39 -7.86 -14.84 2.46
N ARG A 40 -7.13 -15.35 3.45
CA ARG A 40 -5.68 -15.12 3.59
C ARG A 40 -4.90 -15.64 2.40
N ALA A 41 -5.24 -16.83 1.91
CA ALA A 41 -4.60 -17.42 0.74
C ALA A 41 -4.81 -16.54 -0.51
N VAL A 42 -6.03 -16.06 -0.73
CA VAL A 42 -6.34 -15.13 -1.84
C VAL A 42 -5.53 -13.84 -1.71
N VAL A 43 -5.52 -13.21 -0.54
CA VAL A 43 -4.74 -11.99 -0.30
C VAL A 43 -3.25 -12.22 -0.53
N ALA A 44 -2.72 -13.39 -0.14
CA ALA A 44 -1.33 -13.75 -0.39
C ALA A 44 -1.01 -13.79 -1.89
N TRP A 45 -1.82 -14.52 -2.65
CA TRP A 45 -1.64 -14.68 -4.09
C TRP A 45 -1.84 -13.38 -4.85
N ALA A 46 -2.78 -12.55 -4.43
CA ALA A 46 -2.99 -11.22 -5.00
C ALA A 46 -1.79 -10.29 -4.81
N ASN A 47 -0.91 -10.53 -3.83
CA ASN A 47 0.30 -9.74 -3.64
C ASN A 47 1.50 -10.25 -4.46
N VAL A 48 1.45 -11.44 -5.06
CA VAL A 48 2.58 -11.98 -5.84
C VAL A 48 3.02 -11.04 -6.98
N PRO A 49 2.13 -10.40 -7.76
CA PRO A 49 2.57 -9.47 -8.81
C PRO A 49 3.35 -8.26 -8.28
N SER A 50 3.19 -7.90 -6.99
CA SER A 50 3.97 -6.80 -6.38
C SER A 50 5.48 -7.09 -6.33
N LEU A 51 5.91 -8.35 -6.50
CA LEU A 51 7.32 -8.69 -6.67
C LEU A 51 7.93 -8.03 -7.93
N ILE A 52 7.11 -7.76 -8.96
CA ILE A 52 7.54 -7.00 -10.14
C ILE A 52 7.97 -5.59 -9.71
N ALA A 53 7.22 -4.96 -8.81
CA ALA A 53 7.57 -3.63 -8.30
C ALA A 53 8.92 -3.65 -7.56
N LEU A 54 9.19 -4.71 -6.78
CA LEU A 54 10.48 -4.87 -6.10
C LEU A 54 11.64 -4.98 -7.10
N VAL A 55 11.47 -5.77 -8.17
CA VAL A 55 12.46 -5.88 -9.24
C VAL A 55 12.65 -4.55 -9.97
N THR A 56 11.57 -3.84 -10.31
CA THR A 56 11.68 -2.53 -10.97
C THR A 56 12.38 -1.51 -10.09
N TRP A 57 12.10 -1.50 -8.78
CA TRP A 57 12.81 -0.62 -7.83
C TRP A 57 14.30 -0.96 -7.75
N ALA A 58 14.66 -2.24 -7.73
CA ALA A 58 16.07 -2.66 -7.74
C ALA A 58 16.79 -2.19 -9.02
N VAL A 59 16.14 -2.31 -10.19
CA VAL A 59 16.68 -1.82 -11.48
C VAL A 59 16.85 -0.30 -11.46
N LEU A 60 15.84 0.44 -11.01
CA LEU A 60 15.88 1.90 -10.96
C LEU A 60 16.95 2.41 -10.00
N ILE A 61 17.05 1.85 -8.80
CA ILE A 61 18.10 2.18 -7.83
C ILE A 61 19.48 1.82 -8.39
N GLY A 62 19.62 0.67 -9.06
CA GLY A 62 20.87 0.27 -9.70
C GLY A 62 21.31 1.22 -10.82
N ARG A 63 20.37 1.78 -11.59
CA ARG A 63 20.67 2.67 -12.72
C ARG A 63 20.89 4.13 -12.33
N TYR A 64 20.05 4.65 -11.43
CA TYR A 64 19.97 6.07 -11.06
C TYR A 64 20.58 6.37 -9.68
N GLY A 65 20.90 5.34 -8.88
CA GLY A 65 21.57 5.52 -7.59
C GLY A 65 20.78 6.40 -6.63
N SER A 66 21.45 7.40 -6.05
CA SER A 66 20.83 8.40 -5.16
C SER A 66 19.96 9.42 -5.88
N ASP A 67 20.18 9.62 -7.19
CA ASP A 67 19.56 10.71 -7.95
C ASP A 67 18.05 10.49 -8.12
N ILE A 68 17.60 9.24 -8.00
CA ILE A 68 16.17 8.90 -7.99
C ILE A 68 15.39 9.50 -6.82
N PHE A 69 16.08 9.86 -5.73
CA PHE A 69 15.47 10.46 -4.54
C PHE A 69 15.58 11.99 -4.52
N ILE A 70 16.30 12.56 -5.49
CA ILE A 70 16.51 14.00 -5.58
C ILE A 70 15.47 14.56 -6.53
N THR A 71 14.72 15.57 -6.09
CA THR A 71 13.66 16.26 -6.83
C THR A 71 14.19 17.14 -7.98
N ALA A 72 15.30 16.76 -8.62
CA ALA A 72 15.68 17.35 -9.89
C ALA A 72 14.85 16.65 -10.95
N SER A 73 13.74 17.29 -11.36
CA SER A 73 12.89 16.82 -12.46
C SER A 73 13.78 16.36 -13.61
N PRO A 74 13.73 15.07 -14.00
CA PRO A 74 14.45 14.62 -15.17
C PRO A 74 13.95 15.45 -16.35
N ASP A 75 14.90 16.01 -17.08
CA ASP A 75 14.67 16.71 -18.33
C ASP A 75 13.67 15.89 -19.17
N VAL A 76 12.49 16.45 -19.44
CA VAL A 76 11.47 15.83 -20.29
C VAL A 76 11.95 15.95 -21.73
N SER A 77 13.09 15.32 -22.04
CA SER A 77 13.38 14.93 -23.40
C SER A 77 12.23 13.99 -23.79
N GLY A 78 11.51 14.27 -24.88
CA GLY A 78 10.31 13.53 -25.28
C GLY A 78 10.54 12.04 -25.65
N ALA A 79 11.68 11.46 -25.25
CA ALA A 79 12.03 10.07 -25.44
C ALA A 79 11.58 9.23 -24.23
N PHE A 80 11.05 8.04 -24.52
CA PHE A 80 10.61 7.06 -23.54
C PHE A 80 11.78 6.60 -22.65
N SER A 81 11.68 6.86 -21.35
CA SER A 81 12.75 6.56 -20.39
C SER A 81 12.59 5.18 -19.74
N LEU A 82 13.66 4.69 -19.10
CA LEU A 82 13.59 3.48 -18.26
C LEU A 82 12.60 3.66 -17.09
N GLY A 83 12.48 4.88 -16.56
CA GLY A 83 11.49 5.23 -15.54
C GLY A 83 10.07 4.99 -16.01
N ASP A 84 9.73 5.44 -17.22
CA ASP A 84 8.41 5.27 -17.83
C ASP A 84 8.08 3.78 -18.04
N PHE A 85 9.05 3.01 -18.54
CA PHE A 85 8.92 1.57 -18.68
C PHE A 85 8.63 0.87 -17.34
N CYS A 86 9.42 1.20 -16.30
CA CYS A 86 9.21 0.66 -14.96
C CYS A 86 7.86 1.07 -14.37
N MET A 87 7.37 2.27 -14.66
CA MET A 87 6.05 2.74 -14.22
C MET A 87 4.92 1.97 -14.90
N ILE A 88 5.04 1.71 -16.21
CA ILE A 88 4.06 0.90 -16.95
C ILE A 88 4.02 -0.53 -16.40
N LEU A 89 5.18 -1.16 -16.17
CA LEU A 89 5.24 -2.50 -15.58
C LEU A 89 4.61 -2.55 -14.20
N GLN A 90 4.86 -1.55 -13.35
CA GLN A 90 4.24 -1.45 -12.03
C GLN A 90 2.72 -1.27 -12.13
N THR A 91 2.24 -0.51 -13.12
CA THR A 91 0.81 -0.32 -13.38
C THR A 91 0.15 -1.64 -13.80
N ILE A 92 0.77 -2.38 -14.72
CA ILE A 92 0.30 -3.70 -15.16
C ILE A 92 0.25 -4.67 -13.96
N ALA A 93 1.30 -4.69 -13.14
CA ALA A 93 1.35 -5.52 -11.94
C ALA A 93 0.24 -5.15 -10.95
N ALA A 94 -0.04 -3.86 -10.75
CA ALA A 94 -1.10 -3.39 -9.86
C ALA A 94 -2.49 -3.82 -10.35
N VAL A 95 -2.77 -3.67 -11.64
CA VAL A 95 -4.03 -4.14 -12.25
C VAL A 95 -4.15 -5.65 -12.12
N TRP A 96 -3.06 -6.39 -12.35
CA TRP A 96 -3.05 -7.84 -12.20
C TRP A 96 -3.35 -8.27 -10.75
N SER A 97 -2.70 -7.66 -9.76
CA SER A 97 -2.98 -7.89 -8.34
C SER A 97 -4.45 -7.64 -7.99
N MET A 98 -5.02 -6.56 -8.50
CA MET A 98 -6.43 -6.21 -8.28
C MET A 98 -7.37 -7.27 -8.88
N VAL A 99 -7.11 -7.73 -10.10
CA VAL A 99 -7.91 -8.77 -10.76
C VAL A 99 -7.87 -10.08 -9.98
N VAL A 100 -6.68 -10.52 -9.56
CA VAL A 100 -6.51 -11.75 -8.75
C VAL A 100 -7.26 -11.63 -7.42
N LEU A 101 -7.17 -10.47 -6.77
CA LEU A 101 -7.85 -10.23 -5.49
C LEU A 101 -9.37 -10.29 -5.65
N ILE A 102 -9.93 -9.55 -6.60
CA ILE A 102 -11.39 -9.49 -6.80
C ILE A 102 -11.92 -10.87 -7.21
N ALA A 103 -11.28 -11.53 -8.18
CA ALA A 103 -11.71 -12.85 -8.63
C ALA A 103 -11.58 -13.90 -7.52
N GLY A 104 -10.47 -13.91 -6.78
CA GLY A 104 -10.26 -14.83 -5.68
C GLY A 104 -11.25 -14.61 -4.54
N ILE A 105 -11.52 -13.35 -4.17
CA ILE A 105 -12.52 -13.02 -3.14
C ILE A 105 -13.92 -13.43 -3.61
N ALA A 106 -14.27 -13.19 -4.87
CA ALA A 106 -15.54 -13.62 -5.44
C ALA A 106 -15.73 -15.14 -5.28
N GLN A 107 -14.70 -15.91 -5.60
CA GLN A 107 -14.72 -17.37 -5.51
C GLN A 107 -14.84 -17.85 -4.07
N VAL A 108 -13.93 -17.43 -3.17
CA VAL A 108 -13.90 -17.98 -1.80
C VAL A 108 -15.10 -17.52 -0.97
N GLN A 109 -15.62 -16.31 -1.21
CA GLN A 109 -16.81 -15.80 -0.51
C GLN A 109 -18.13 -16.19 -1.17
N HIS A 110 -18.09 -16.90 -2.31
CA HIS A 110 -19.28 -17.22 -3.12
C HIS A 110 -20.11 -15.98 -3.49
N PHE A 111 -19.43 -14.89 -3.83
CA PHE A 111 -20.04 -13.64 -4.24
C PHE A 111 -20.29 -13.58 -5.74
N SER A 112 -21.29 -12.79 -6.13
CA SER A 112 -21.35 -12.28 -7.51
C SER A 112 -20.22 -11.27 -7.73
N ASN A 113 -19.77 -11.10 -8.98
CA ASN A 113 -18.68 -10.18 -9.33
C ASN A 113 -18.90 -8.77 -8.75
N LEU A 114 -20.13 -8.26 -8.80
CA LEU A 114 -20.47 -6.93 -8.25
C LEU A 114 -20.29 -6.84 -6.72
N ARG A 115 -20.63 -7.91 -5.98
CA ARG A 115 -20.42 -7.97 -4.53
C ARG A 115 -18.94 -8.06 -4.16
N ALA A 116 -18.13 -8.73 -4.98
CA ALA A 116 -16.69 -8.78 -4.80
C ALA A 116 -16.05 -7.39 -5.02
N VAL A 117 -16.46 -6.68 -6.08
CA VAL A 117 -16.04 -5.28 -6.33
C VAL A 117 -16.49 -4.37 -5.18
N GLY A 118 -17.73 -4.49 -4.71
CA GLY A 118 -18.23 -3.73 -3.56
C GLY A 118 -17.42 -3.99 -2.29
N SER A 119 -17.06 -5.25 -2.03
CA SER A 119 -16.18 -5.62 -0.90
C SER A 119 -14.80 -4.98 -1.02
N PHE A 120 -14.21 -5.00 -2.23
CA PHE A 120 -12.94 -4.35 -2.50
C PHE A 120 -12.97 -2.84 -2.26
N ILE A 121 -14.04 -2.16 -2.70
CA ILE A 121 -14.24 -0.73 -2.44
C ILE A 121 -14.35 -0.44 -0.94
N VAL A 122 -15.13 -1.24 -0.20
CA VAL A 122 -15.27 -1.08 1.26
C VAL A 122 -13.93 -1.24 1.95
N VAL A 123 -13.15 -2.27 1.61
CA VAL A 123 -11.82 -2.47 2.19
C VAL A 123 -10.85 -1.34 1.84
N THR A 124 -10.91 -0.83 0.61
CA THR A 124 -10.11 0.33 0.18
C THR A 124 -10.47 1.58 0.98
N ALA A 125 -11.76 1.85 1.17
CA ALA A 125 -12.24 2.96 1.98
C ALA A 125 -11.79 2.85 3.45
N LEU A 126 -11.79 1.63 4.02
CA LEU A 126 -11.26 1.39 5.37
C LEU A 126 -9.76 1.70 5.47
N TRP A 127 -8.95 1.28 4.48
CA TRP A 127 -7.53 1.61 4.44
C TRP A 127 -7.27 3.12 4.33
N LEU A 128 -8.04 3.82 3.49
CA LEU A 128 -7.96 5.28 3.37
C LEU A 128 -8.31 5.96 4.70
N LEU A 129 -9.36 5.50 5.38
CA LEU A 129 -9.75 6.02 6.69
C LEU A 129 -8.65 5.82 7.74
N VAL A 130 -8.08 4.61 7.84
CA VAL A 130 -6.98 4.30 8.77
C VAL A 130 -5.78 5.21 8.49
N THR A 131 -5.40 5.36 7.23
CA THR A 131 -4.29 6.22 6.81
C THR A 131 -4.56 7.68 7.15
N PHE A 132 -5.77 8.17 6.86
CA PHE A 132 -6.16 9.55 7.17
C PHE A 132 -6.10 9.84 8.67
N VAL A 133 -6.66 8.97 9.51
CA VAL A 133 -6.63 9.11 10.98
C VAL A 133 -5.20 9.11 11.49
N PHE A 134 -4.35 8.21 10.98
CA PHE A 134 -2.95 8.12 11.34
C PHE A 134 -2.18 9.42 11.01
N LEU A 135 -2.32 9.92 9.77
CA LEU A 135 -1.67 11.15 9.32
C LEU A 135 -2.15 12.38 10.10
N TYR A 136 -3.46 12.48 10.34
CA TYR A 136 -4.03 13.56 11.14
C TYR A 136 -3.49 13.54 12.57
N GLY A 137 -3.41 12.36 13.20
CA GLY A 137 -2.82 12.19 14.53
C GLY A 137 -1.36 12.63 14.57
N MET A 138 -0.55 12.22 13.59
CA MET A 138 0.85 12.65 13.48
C MET A 138 0.96 14.18 13.36
N MET A 139 0.15 14.80 12.51
CA MET A 139 0.14 16.25 12.33
C MET A 139 -0.16 16.99 13.64
N MET A 140 -1.15 16.53 14.41
CA MET A 140 -1.50 17.11 15.71
C MET A 140 -0.35 16.99 16.72
N THR A 141 0.38 15.87 16.75
CA THR A 141 1.54 15.72 17.64
C THR A 141 2.72 16.61 17.27
N GLN A 142 2.87 16.97 15.99
CA GLN A 142 3.94 17.86 15.55
C GLN A 142 3.63 19.32 15.91
N GLN A 143 2.37 19.74 15.76
CA GLN A 143 1.92 21.07 16.16
C GLN A 143 2.09 21.32 17.67
N SER A 144 1.78 20.33 18.52
CA SER A 144 1.96 20.47 19.96
C SER A 144 3.43 20.63 20.36
N LYS A 145 4.35 19.87 19.76
CA LYS A 145 5.81 20.01 19.99
C LYS A 145 6.33 21.38 19.58
N LEU A 146 5.86 21.92 18.46
CA LEU A 146 6.22 23.27 18.02
C LEU A 146 5.73 24.32 19.02
N ALA A 147 4.47 24.24 19.48
CA ALA A 147 3.92 25.16 20.47
C ALA A 147 4.73 25.16 21.79
N PHE A 148 5.11 23.99 22.31
CA PHE A 148 5.97 23.91 23.50
C PHE A 148 7.37 24.50 23.28
N SER A 149 7.97 24.30 22.10
CA SER A 149 9.27 24.89 21.76
C SER A 149 9.23 26.42 21.72
N PHE A 150 8.15 27.02 21.20
CA PHE A 150 7.97 28.47 21.19
C PHE A 150 7.77 29.05 22.59
N ILE A 151 6.99 28.39 23.44
CA ILE A 151 6.78 28.82 24.84
C ILE A 151 8.11 28.81 25.61
N ASN A 152 8.92 27.75 25.47
CA ASN A 152 10.23 27.67 26.13
C ASN A 152 11.19 28.77 25.64
N LEU A 153 11.13 29.16 24.36
CA LEU A 153 11.95 30.25 23.83
C LEU A 153 11.54 31.62 24.40
N MET A 154 10.23 31.88 24.58
CA MET A 154 9.75 33.13 25.15
C MET A 154 10.04 33.27 26.65
N ILE A 155 10.18 32.16 27.39
CA ILE A 155 10.55 32.18 28.82
C ILE A 155 12.05 32.50 29.01
N GLN A 156 12.89 32.28 27.99
CA GLN A 156 14.34 32.49 28.06
C GLN A 156 14.81 33.86 27.55
N ILE A 157 13.91 34.72 27.08
CA ILE A 157 14.18 36.11 26.66
C ILE A 157 13.68 37.06 27.75
#